data_AF-A0A9D1Q582-F1
#
_entry.id   AF-A0A9D1Q582-F1
#
_cell.length_a   1.000
_cell.length_b   1.000
_cell.length_c   1.000
_cell.angle_alpha   90.00
_cell.angle_beta   90.00
_cell.angle_gamma   90.00
#
_symmetry.space_group_name_H-M   'P 1'
#
loop_
_entity.id
_entity.type
_entity.pdbx_description
1 polymer ?
#
loop_
_entity_poly.entity_id
_entity_poly.type
_entity_poly.pdbx_seq_one_letter_code
_entity_poly.pdbx_strand_id
1 'polypeptide(L)' 'MIKHIVLVRFKKEINTSQIQQIFEKIGNLESILPSMKSFDYGKYNGSIERHKGFDYAFYMT' A
#
# COMPACT_ATOMS: atom_id res chain seq x y z
N MET A 1 11.93 -15.93 -4.00
CA MET A 1 11.27 -14.66 -4.37
C MET A 1 10.77 -14.01 -3.08
N ILE A 2 11.12 -12.75 -2.81
CA ILE A 2 10.78 -12.07 -1.55
C ILE A 2 9.43 -11.38 -1.74
N LYS A 3 8.53 -11.50 -0.75
CA LYS A 3 7.34 -10.64 -0.67
C LYS A 3 7.61 -9.55 0.36
N HIS A 4 7.74 -8.32 -0.10
CA HIS A 4 7.89 -7.17 0.77
C HIS A 4 6.51 -6.55 1.02
N ILE A 5 6.04 -6.58 2.27
CA ILE A 5 4.73 -6.06 2.66
C ILE A 5 4.93 -4.87 3.59
N VAL A 6 4.23 -3.78 3.32
CA VAL A 6 4.25 -2.57 4.16
C VAL A 6 2.84 -2.26 4.63
N LEU A 7 2.66 -2.13 5.94
CA LEU A 7 1.43 -1.67 6.56
C LEU A 7 1.50 -0.15 6.75
N VAL A 8 0.48 0.56 6.28
CA VAL A 8 0.48 2.03 6.20
C VAL A 8 -0.66 2.61 7.03
N ARG A 9 -0.32 3.62 7.83
CA ARG A 9 -1.27 4.52 8.48
C ARG A 9 -1.13 5.89 7.85
N PHE A 10 -2.20 6.39 7.25
CA PHE A 10 -2.23 7.75 6.72
C PHE A 10 -2.56 8.76 7.82
N LYS A 11 -2.10 10.00 7.65
CA LYS A 11 -2.53 11.10 8.52
C LYS A 11 -4.02 11.40 8.29
N LYS A 12 -4.69 11.94 9.32
CA LYS A 12 -6.16 12.12 9.32
C LYS A 12 -6.66 13.09 8.24
N GLU A 13 -5.81 14.03 7.83
CA GLU A 13 -6.08 15.02 6.80
C GLU A 13 -6.05 14.47 5.36
N ILE A 14 -5.57 13.23 5.16
CA ILE A 14 -5.47 12.63 3.84
C ILE A 14 -6.79 11.94 3.47
N ASN A 15 -7.38 12.33 2.35
CA ASN A 15 -8.61 11.74 1.82
C ASN A 15 -8.35 10.52 0.92
N THR A 16 -9.39 9.76 0.60
CA THR A 16 -9.29 8.52 -0.20
C THR A 16 -8.71 8.74 -1.59
N SER A 17 -9.00 9.87 -2.25
CA SER A 17 -8.44 10.19 -3.56
C SER A 17 -6.92 10.40 -3.50
N GLN A 18 -6.45 11.10 -2.46
CA GLN A 18 -5.02 11.27 -2.21
C GLN A 18 -4.32 9.93 -1.90
N ILE A 19 -4.97 9.05 -1.14
CA ILE A 19 -4.45 7.70 -0.87
C ILE A 19 -4.29 6.90 -2.17
N GLN A 20 -5.32 6.92 -3.03
CA GLN A 20 -5.27 6.25 -4.33
C GLN A 20 -4.12 6.80 -5.20
N GLN A 21 -3.98 8.12 -5.29
CA GLN A 21 -2.89 8.75 -6.04
C GLN A 21 -1.50 8.36 -5.50
N ILE A 22 -1.36 8.18 -4.17
CA ILE A 22 -0.11 7.71 -3.58
C ILE A 22 0.20 6.29 -4.04
N PHE A 23 -0.77 5.37 -4.00
CA PHE A 23 -0.54 4.00 -4.44
C PHE A 23 -0.31 3.88 -5.95
N GLU A 24 -1.01 4.66 -6.77
CA GLU A 24 -0.75 4.75 -8.21
C GLU A 24 0.69 5.19 -8.49
N LYS A 25 1.20 6.20 -7.77
CA LYS A 25 2.59 6.63 -7.90
C LYS A 25 3.59 5.56 -7.49
N ILE A 26 3.29 4.76 -6.46
CA ILE A 26 4.15 3.64 -6.05
C ILE A 26 4.12 2.53 -7.10
N GLY A 27 2.95 2.17 -7.63
CA GLY A 27 2.82 1.18 -8.70
C GLY A 27 3.58 1.58 -9.97
N ASN A 28 3.59 2.87 -10.31
CA ASN A 28 4.39 3.39 -11.43
C ASN A 28 5.91 3.24 -11.23
N LEU A 29 6.40 2.92 -10.02
CA LEU A 29 7.81 2.59 -9.82
C LEU A 29 8.18 1.26 -10.50
N GLU A 30 7.22 0.43 -10.91
CA GLU A 30 7.49 -0.84 -11.59
C GLU A 30 8.21 -0.62 -12.91
N SER A 31 7.88 0.47 -13.62
CA SER A 31 8.57 0.86 -14.85
C SER A 31 9.97 1.47 -14.60
N ILE A 32 10.30 1.83 -13.36
CA ILE A 32 11.55 2.52 -13.00
C ILE A 32 12.51 1.60 -12.25
N LEU A 33 12.00 0.64 -11.48
CA LEU A 33 12.75 -0.29 -10.63
C LEU A 33 12.63 -1.71 -11.19
N PRO A 34 13.58 -2.19 -12.03
CA PRO A 34 13.51 -3.53 -12.60
C PRO A 34 13.50 -4.66 -11.57
N SER A 35 13.89 -4.38 -10.33
CA SER A 35 13.81 -5.31 -9.20
C SER A 35 12.40 -5.48 -8.65
N MET A 36 11.49 -4.53 -8.90
CA MET A 36 10.07 -4.65 -8.57
C MET A 36 9.34 -5.32 -9.73
N LYS A 37 8.93 -6.57 -9.51
CA LYS A 37 8.28 -7.47 -10.47
C LYS A 37 6.76 -7.45 -10.40
N SER A 38 6.21 -7.02 -9.27
CA SER A 38 4.78 -6.78 -9.12
C SER A 38 4.54 -5.80 -7.99
N PHE A 39 3.41 -5.10 -8.08
CA PHE A 39 2.91 -4.23 -7.04
C PHE A 39 1.39 -4.34 -6.95
N ASP A 40 0.88 -4.33 -5.72
CA ASP A 40 -0.56 -4.27 -5.45
C ASP A 40 -0.79 -3.71 -4.05
N TYR A 41 -1.99 -3.19 -3.79
CA TYR A 41 -2.35 -2.53 -2.55
C TYR A 41 -3.82 -2.74 -2.20
N GLY A 42 -4.15 -2.54 -0.93
CA GLY A 42 -5.52 -2.70 -0.48
C GLY A 42 -5.80 -2.01 0.84
N LYS A 43 -7.09 -1.77 1.06
CA LYS A 43 -7.62 -1.35 2.35
C LYS A 43 -7.77 -2.57 3.26
N TYR A 44 -7.47 -2.40 4.55
CA TYR A 44 -7.71 -3.42 5.56
C TYR A 44 -9.19 -3.86 5.54
N ASN A 45 -9.42 -5.17 5.43
CA ASN A 45 -10.74 -5.79 5.34
C ASN A 45 -10.99 -6.87 6.42
N GLY A 46 -10.13 -6.92 7.44
CA GLY A 46 -10.22 -7.89 8.54
C GLY A 46 -11.03 -7.39 9.74
N SER A 47 -10.81 -8.02 10.89
CA SER A 47 -11.44 -7.60 12.16
C SER A 47 -10.86 -6.28 12.67
N ILE A 48 -11.73 -5.34 13.02
CA ILE A 48 -11.39 -4.03 13.61
C ILE A 48 -10.43 -4.16 14.80
N GLU A 49 -10.52 -5.21 15.60
CA GLU A 49 -9.66 -5.38 16.79
C GLU A 49 -8.19 -5.64 16.45
N ARG A 50 -7.91 -6.06 15.22
CA ARG A 50 -6.57 -6.52 14.79
C ARG A 50 -5.84 -5.55 13.87
N HIS A 51 -6.49 -4.52 13.35
CA HIS A 51 -5.85 -3.59 12.40
C HIS A 51 -4.79 -2.70 13.05
N LYS A 52 -4.84 -2.50 14.38
CA LYS A 52 -3.89 -1.68 15.16
C LYS A 52 -3.61 -0.30 14.52
N GLY A 53 -4.64 0.31 13.90
CA GLY A 53 -4.57 1.59 13.20
C GLY A 53 -3.82 1.57 11.86
N PHE A 54 -3.55 0.41 11.28
CA PHE A 54 -3.06 0.31 9.90
C PHE A 54 -4.25 -0.01 9.00
N ASP A 55 -4.64 0.96 8.18
CA ASP A 55 -5.88 0.89 7.40
C ASP A 55 -5.63 0.47 5.96
N TYR A 56 -4.36 0.47 5.52
CA TYR A 56 -3.94 0.04 4.19
C TYR A 56 -2.66 -0.76 4.25
N ALA A 57 -2.43 -1.55 3.21
CA ALA A 57 -1.16 -2.20 2.96
C ALA A 57 -0.86 -2.17 1.46
N PHE A 58 0.41 -2.25 1.12
CA PHE A 58 0.85 -2.64 -0.21
C PHE A 58 1.87 -3.76 -0.12
N TYR A 59 1.99 -4.54 -1.19
CA TYR A 59 3.04 -5.52 -1.32
C TYR A 59 3.70 -5.43 -2.69
N MET A 60 4.96 -5.82 -2.71
CA MET A 60 5.76 -5.90 -3.93
C MET A 60 6.68 -7.11 -3.90
N THR A 61 7.05 -7.61 -5.08
CA THR A 61 7.94 -8.76 -5.27
C THR A 61 9.09 -8.43 -6.19
#